data_AF-D8Q0J2-F1
#
_entry.id   AF-D8Q0J2-F1
#
_cell.length_a   1.000
_cell.length_b   1.000
_cell.length_c   1.000
_cell.angle_alpha   90.00
_cell.angle_beta   90.00
_cell.angle_gamma   90.00
#
_symmetry.space_group_name_H-M   'P 1'
#
loop_
_entity.id
_entity.type
_entity.pdbx_description
1 polymer ?
#
loop_
_entity_poly.entity_id
_entity_poly.type
_entity_poly.pdbx_seq_one_letter_code
_entity_poly.pdbx_strand_id
1 'polypeptide(L)'
;MSSDLFSLLASKGPAPEITVHFPGSLPFTMRPIDYHHPGVDHRSFRSLSQGDDEEYHILASAPRKDGENTTFDYTAWSEKEWPAVTFCGDRRPDDDVQTSTSGSTQVRSQRLALKFANRVGARHDGFGNILHERYLEEAVFYAETLKGLQGEAVPIHYGVWTGSAPWGATVTCAIMQWAGDPYTRRIRTIERSLKVVEAAHALHNIGLQHFRLGIGFPDFHHILYDTDSEKAFIIDFKESGFHPCNIRVPVKQYKTRVPESVGLFSDSTPMNKEIEPELWQVWASIYEDDSESDGSSN
;
A
#
# COMPACT_ATOMS: atom_id res chain seq x y z
N MET A 1 -26.75 13.73 -37.14
CA MET A 1 -26.30 13.46 -35.75
C MET A 1 -25.47 12.18 -35.74
N SER A 2 -24.22 12.23 -36.18
CA SER A 2 -23.24 11.12 -36.05
C SER A 2 -21.87 11.57 -36.58
N SER A 3 -21.22 12.47 -35.85
CA SER A 3 -19.82 12.87 -36.14
C SER A 3 -18.98 13.11 -34.87
N ASP A 4 -19.60 13.18 -33.69
CA ASP A 4 -18.90 13.57 -32.46
C ASP A 4 -18.40 12.41 -31.59
N LEU A 5 -18.65 11.15 -32.01
CA LEU A 5 -18.17 9.97 -31.26
C LEU A 5 -16.73 9.57 -31.60
N PHE A 6 -16.18 10.05 -32.71
CA PHE A 6 -14.76 9.83 -33.07
C PHE A 6 -13.81 10.92 -32.55
N SER A 7 -14.34 12.09 -32.13
CA SER A 7 -13.53 13.17 -31.55
C SER A 7 -13.21 12.99 -30.06
N LEU A 8 -13.79 11.99 -29.37
CA LEU A 8 -13.40 11.60 -28.01
C LEU A 8 -12.20 10.63 -27.94
N LEU A 9 -11.68 10.19 -29.09
CA LEU A 9 -10.40 9.49 -29.21
C LEU A 9 -9.22 10.46 -29.40
N ALA A 10 -9.44 11.75 -29.14
CA ALA A 10 -8.41 12.79 -29.17
C ALA A 10 -7.25 12.44 -28.24
N SER A 11 -6.12 12.10 -28.88
CA SER A 11 -4.78 11.90 -28.34
C SER A 11 -4.73 11.26 -26.96
N LYS A 12 -4.93 9.94 -26.91
CA LYS A 12 -4.23 9.15 -25.89
C LYS A 12 -2.73 9.28 -26.20
N GLY A 13 -2.09 10.31 -25.63
CA GLY A 13 -0.63 10.39 -25.60
C GLY A 13 -0.04 9.07 -25.09
N PRO A 14 1.25 8.81 -25.38
CA PRO A 14 1.89 7.58 -24.95
C PRO A 14 1.66 7.37 -23.44
N ALA A 15 1.35 6.13 -23.05
CA ALA A 15 1.22 5.80 -21.64
C ALA A 15 2.54 6.11 -20.93
N PRO A 16 2.51 6.71 -19.73
CA PRO A 16 3.73 7.03 -19.01
C PRO A 16 4.57 5.77 -18.76
N GLU A 17 5.88 5.93 -18.74
CA GLU A 17 6.85 4.88 -18.45
C GLU A 17 7.63 5.25 -17.19
N ILE A 18 7.94 4.25 -16.37
CA ILE A 18 8.80 4.42 -15.20
C ILE A 18 9.92 3.41 -15.27
N THR A 19 11.11 3.80 -14.82
CA THR A 19 12.26 2.90 -14.69
C THR A 19 12.43 2.52 -13.23
N VAL A 20 12.35 1.23 -12.92
CA VAL A 20 12.46 0.72 -11.55
C VAL A 20 13.78 -0.01 -11.34
N HIS A 21 14.45 0.32 -10.25
CA HIS A 21 15.72 -0.29 -9.84
C HIS A 21 15.47 -1.10 -8.56
N PHE A 22 15.32 -2.41 -8.71
CA PHE A 22 15.25 -3.31 -7.57
C PHE A 22 16.67 -3.72 -7.10
N PRO A 23 16.92 -3.82 -5.78
CA PRO A 23 18.23 -4.19 -5.26
C PRO A 23 18.74 -5.50 -5.82
N GLY A 24 19.96 -5.53 -6.33
CA GLY A 24 20.56 -6.74 -6.91
C GLY A 24 20.08 -7.08 -8.33
N SER A 25 19.33 -6.19 -8.98
CA SER A 25 18.88 -6.37 -10.36
C SER A 25 19.29 -5.21 -11.27
N LEU A 26 19.28 -5.44 -12.59
CA LEU A 26 19.36 -4.37 -13.57
C LEU A 26 18.05 -3.55 -13.59
N PRO A 27 18.09 -2.25 -13.93
CA PRO A 27 16.87 -1.48 -14.09
C PRO A 27 16.01 -2.02 -15.24
N PHE A 28 14.71 -1.84 -15.11
CA PHE A 28 13.77 -2.14 -16.19
C PHE A 28 12.58 -1.19 -16.18
N THR A 29 11.93 -1.08 -17.33
CA THR A 29 10.80 -0.19 -17.53
C THR A 29 9.48 -0.88 -17.20
N MET A 30 8.60 -0.15 -16.53
CA MET A 30 7.22 -0.54 -16.27
C MET A 30 6.25 0.47 -16.89
N ARG A 31 5.07 -0.01 -17.26
CA ARG A 31 3.97 0.75 -17.84
C ARG A 31 2.71 0.55 -17.01
N PRO A 32 1.78 1.51 -16.97
CA PRO A 32 0.53 1.31 -16.25
C PRO A 32 -0.32 0.26 -16.96
N ILE A 33 -1.08 -0.50 -16.19
CA ILE A 33 -1.96 -1.56 -16.69
C ILE A 33 -3.32 -0.99 -17.13
N ASP A 34 -4.00 -1.71 -18.03
CA ASP A 34 -5.43 -1.54 -18.29
C ASP A 34 -6.24 -2.37 -17.28
N TYR A 35 -7.09 -1.70 -16.52
CA TYR A 35 -7.90 -2.32 -15.46
C TYR A 35 -9.09 -3.09 -16.00
N HIS A 36 -9.46 -2.89 -17.27
CA HIS A 36 -10.68 -3.43 -17.87
C HIS A 36 -11.96 -3.14 -17.05
N HIS A 37 -11.93 -2.09 -16.23
CA HIS A 37 -13.02 -1.66 -15.37
C HIS A 37 -13.62 -0.35 -15.92
N PRO A 38 -14.95 -0.27 -16.16
CA PRO A 38 -15.57 0.95 -16.68
C PRO A 38 -15.25 2.18 -15.83
N GLY A 39 -14.72 3.23 -16.46
CA GLY A 39 -14.40 4.49 -15.79
C GLY A 39 -13.11 4.50 -14.96
N VAL A 40 -12.40 3.36 -14.85
CA VAL A 40 -11.10 3.28 -14.19
C VAL A 40 -10.04 2.93 -15.22
N ASP A 41 -9.12 3.87 -15.46
CA ASP A 41 -7.92 3.65 -16.27
C ASP A 41 -6.69 4.22 -15.55
N HIS A 42 -5.53 4.16 -16.18
CA HIS A 42 -4.28 4.69 -15.60
C HIS A 42 -4.34 6.19 -15.24
N ARG A 43 -5.27 6.96 -15.82
CA ARG A 43 -5.46 8.40 -15.56
C ARG A 43 -6.40 8.66 -14.40
N SER A 44 -7.09 7.63 -13.91
CA SER A 44 -7.88 7.71 -12.68
C SER A 44 -7.02 7.87 -11.43
N PHE A 45 -5.71 7.62 -11.53
CA PHE A 45 -4.73 7.73 -10.45
C PHE A 45 -3.92 9.01 -10.55
N ARG A 46 -3.35 9.45 -9.41
CA ARG A 46 -2.41 10.58 -9.41
C ARG A 46 -1.17 10.18 -10.20
N SER A 47 -0.71 11.06 -11.10
CA SER A 47 0.52 10.83 -11.85
C SER A 47 1.73 10.69 -10.92
N LEU A 48 2.62 9.75 -11.25
CA LEU A 48 3.94 9.65 -10.64
C LEU A 48 4.85 10.78 -11.13
N SER A 49 4.77 11.14 -12.42
CA SER A 49 5.51 12.28 -12.98
C SER A 49 4.84 13.60 -12.60
N GLN A 50 5.64 14.59 -12.17
CA GLN A 50 5.18 15.96 -11.93
C GLN A 50 5.47 16.91 -13.12
N GLY A 51 5.87 16.37 -14.27
CA GLY A 51 6.19 17.16 -15.47
C GLY A 51 6.23 16.29 -16.72
N ASP A 52 6.16 16.94 -17.88
CA ASP A 52 6.02 16.29 -19.19
C ASP A 52 7.33 15.70 -19.75
N ASP A 53 8.50 16.03 -19.16
CA ASP A 53 9.82 15.71 -19.74
C ASP A 53 10.78 14.93 -18.80
N GLU A 54 10.34 14.49 -17.61
CA GLU A 54 11.23 13.77 -16.68
C GLU A 54 11.04 12.24 -16.77
N GLU A 55 12.12 11.53 -17.13
CA GLU A 55 12.22 10.09 -16.95
C GLU A 55 12.09 9.77 -15.45
N TYR A 56 11.15 8.90 -15.10
CA TYR A 56 10.78 8.67 -13.71
C TYR A 56 11.47 7.41 -13.16
N HIS A 57 12.45 7.62 -12.28
CA HIS A 57 13.20 6.54 -11.66
C HIS A 57 12.69 6.23 -10.24
N ILE A 58 12.39 4.96 -9.97
CA ILE A 58 12.12 4.45 -8.62
C ILE A 58 13.29 3.59 -8.18
N LEU A 59 13.96 4.01 -7.10
CA LEU A 59 14.98 3.22 -6.45
C LEU A 59 14.35 2.46 -5.28
N ALA A 60 14.13 1.16 -5.44
CA ALA A 60 13.58 0.32 -4.38
C ALA A 60 14.67 -0.06 -3.37
N SER A 61 14.34 -0.02 -2.08
CA SER A 61 15.19 -0.51 -1.00
C SER A 61 15.17 -2.03 -0.93
N ALA A 62 16.16 -2.67 -0.30
CA ALA A 62 16.05 -4.10 0.01
C ALA A 62 14.77 -4.38 0.79
N PRO A 63 14.06 -5.48 0.50
CA PRO A 63 12.95 -5.88 1.33
C PRO A 63 13.48 -6.18 2.74
N ARG A 64 12.66 -5.86 3.73
CA ARG A 64 13.02 -6.10 5.13
C ARG A 64 12.22 -7.27 5.67
N LYS A 65 12.92 -8.19 6.34
CA LYS A 65 12.34 -9.26 7.14
C LYS A 65 12.80 -9.05 8.57
N ASP A 66 11.89 -9.02 9.54
CA ASP A 66 12.30 -8.90 10.95
C ASP A 66 13.09 -7.61 11.26
N GLY A 67 12.87 -6.55 10.46
CA GLY A 67 13.63 -5.30 10.53
C GLY A 67 15.04 -5.38 9.91
N GLU A 68 15.46 -6.56 9.46
CA GLU A 68 16.74 -6.79 8.79
C GLU A 68 16.58 -6.77 7.28
N ASN A 69 17.58 -6.23 6.58
CA ASN A 69 17.59 -6.28 5.12
C ASN A 69 17.85 -7.74 4.70
N THR A 70 16.94 -8.32 3.92
CA THR A 70 17.14 -9.66 3.37
C THR A 70 17.77 -9.58 1.99
N THR A 71 18.70 -10.49 1.68
CA THR A 71 19.18 -10.66 0.31
C THR A 71 18.06 -11.30 -0.50
N PHE A 72 17.63 -10.63 -1.57
CA PHE A 72 16.50 -11.08 -2.37
C PHE A 72 16.97 -11.71 -3.68
N ASP A 73 16.73 -13.01 -3.85
CA ASP A 73 16.96 -13.70 -5.12
C ASP A 73 15.64 -13.77 -5.90
N TYR A 74 15.51 -12.89 -6.91
CA TYR A 74 14.33 -12.81 -7.77
C TYR A 74 14.11 -14.06 -8.63
N THR A 75 15.14 -14.89 -8.82
CA THR A 75 15.07 -16.11 -9.64
C THR A 75 14.62 -17.32 -8.83
N ALA A 76 15.07 -17.41 -7.57
CA ALA A 76 14.76 -18.50 -6.65
C ALA A 76 13.47 -18.27 -5.84
N TRP A 77 12.73 -17.18 -6.09
CA TRP A 77 11.46 -16.89 -5.45
C TRP A 77 10.49 -18.08 -5.58
N SER A 78 10.28 -18.77 -4.46
CA SER A 78 9.27 -19.82 -4.34
C SER A 78 7.93 -19.23 -3.90
N GLU A 79 6.85 -19.68 -4.53
CA GLU A 79 5.47 -19.25 -4.23
C GLU A 79 5.06 -19.46 -2.75
N LYS A 80 5.84 -20.25 -2.00
CA LYS A 80 5.55 -20.64 -0.61
C LYS A 80 6.11 -19.71 0.45
N GLU A 81 7.07 -18.84 0.14
CA GLU A 81 7.81 -18.12 1.19
C GLU A 81 7.42 -16.63 1.30
N TRP A 82 6.87 -16.04 0.24
CA TRP A 82 6.60 -14.59 0.19
C TRP A 82 5.45 -14.27 -0.74
N PRO A 83 4.22 -14.18 -0.23
CA PRO A 83 3.08 -13.87 -1.07
C PRO A 83 2.99 -12.37 -1.39
N ALA A 84 3.60 -11.46 -0.63
CA ALA A 84 3.73 -10.08 -1.06
C ALA A 84 4.98 -9.47 -0.46
N VAL A 85 5.77 -8.82 -1.31
CA VAL A 85 6.96 -8.09 -0.86
C VAL A 85 6.70 -6.61 -1.08
N THR A 86 6.80 -5.84 0.00
CA THR A 86 6.68 -4.38 -0.04
C THR A 86 8.06 -3.76 -0.02
N PHE A 87 8.38 -2.99 -1.06
CA PHE A 87 9.62 -2.23 -1.14
C PHE A 87 9.36 -0.76 -0.80
N CYS A 88 10.31 -0.11 -0.12
CA CYS A 88 10.30 1.34 0.00
C CYS A 88 11.02 1.92 -1.22
N GLY A 89 10.35 2.80 -1.97
CA GLY A 89 10.92 3.48 -3.12
C GLY A 89 11.24 4.92 -2.80
N ASP A 90 12.43 5.40 -3.16
CA ASP A 90 12.73 6.83 -3.19
C ASP A 90 12.73 7.34 -4.63
N ARG A 91 12.01 8.45 -4.86
CA ARG A 91 12.15 9.24 -6.09
C ARG A 91 13.45 10.04 -6.04
N ARG A 92 14.30 9.88 -7.07
CA ARG A 92 15.41 10.79 -7.33
C ARG A 92 15.19 11.54 -8.64
N PRO A 93 15.37 12.88 -8.68
CA PRO A 93 15.65 13.55 -9.94
C PRO A 93 16.98 13.02 -10.48
N ASP A 94 17.10 12.92 -11.80
CA ASP A 94 18.28 12.37 -12.46
C ASP A 94 19.55 13.10 -11.97
N ASP A 95 20.50 12.36 -11.39
CA ASP A 95 21.62 12.89 -10.60
C ASP A 95 22.70 13.61 -11.47
N ASP A 96 22.50 13.69 -12.80
CA ASP A 96 23.50 14.19 -13.76
C ASP A 96 23.58 15.73 -13.91
N VAL A 97 22.76 16.51 -13.19
CA VAL A 97 22.82 17.99 -13.23
C VAL A 97 22.82 18.60 -11.83
N GLN A 98 23.72 18.17 -10.95
CA GLN A 98 24.05 18.93 -9.73
C GLN A 98 25.42 19.63 -9.85
N THR A 99 25.51 20.61 -10.76
CA THR A 99 26.52 21.67 -10.61
C THR A 99 26.16 22.51 -9.40
N SER A 100 27.01 22.39 -8.38
CA SER A 100 26.90 22.92 -7.02
C SER A 100 26.68 24.44 -7.02
N THR A 101 25.42 24.88 -7.10
CA THR A 101 25.07 26.29 -6.86
C THR A 101 24.24 26.35 -5.59
N SER A 102 24.90 26.79 -4.54
CA SER A 102 24.44 26.91 -3.16
C SER A 102 23.15 27.73 -3.06
N GLY A 103 22.03 27.06 -2.75
CA GLY A 103 20.76 27.71 -2.43
C GLY A 103 19.49 26.91 -2.72
N SER A 104 19.56 25.75 -3.38
CA SER A 104 18.36 25.02 -3.78
C SER A 104 17.61 24.42 -2.58
N THR A 105 16.33 24.78 -2.46
CA THR A 105 15.36 24.09 -1.62
C THR A 105 15.43 22.60 -1.89
N GLN A 106 15.91 21.81 -0.92
CA GLN A 106 16.05 20.37 -1.06
C GLN A 106 14.66 19.79 -1.34
N VAL A 107 14.42 19.39 -2.60
CA VAL A 107 13.21 18.69 -2.99
C VAL A 107 13.20 17.39 -2.18
N ARG A 108 12.22 17.25 -1.28
CA ARG A 108 12.06 16.01 -0.51
C ARG A 108 11.79 14.87 -1.49
N SER A 109 12.59 13.79 -1.38
CA SER A 109 12.28 12.56 -2.11
C SER A 109 10.88 12.11 -1.73
N GLN A 110 10.12 11.71 -2.74
CA GLN A 110 8.83 11.08 -2.52
C GLN A 110 9.08 9.62 -2.14
N ARG A 111 8.62 9.24 -0.94
CA ARG A 111 8.69 7.86 -0.45
C ARG A 111 7.47 7.08 -0.92
N LEU A 112 7.71 5.90 -1.47
CA LEU A 112 6.71 5.02 -2.07
C LEU A 112 6.71 3.66 -1.38
N ALA A 113 5.58 2.98 -1.42
CA ALA A 113 5.45 1.56 -1.13
C ALA A 113 5.14 0.83 -2.45
N LEU A 114 5.88 -0.23 -2.75
CA LEU A 114 5.67 -1.06 -3.94
C LEU A 114 5.25 -2.46 -3.50
N LYS A 115 3.99 -2.85 -3.71
CA LYS A 115 3.55 -4.24 -3.53
C LYS A 115 3.87 -5.02 -4.80
N PHE A 116 4.69 -6.04 -4.70
CA PHE A 116 5.28 -6.72 -5.85
C PHE A 116 4.69 -8.11 -6.09
N ALA A 117 4.36 -8.41 -7.36
CA ALA A 117 4.00 -9.74 -7.87
C ALA A 117 4.98 -10.20 -8.96
N ASN A 118 5.60 -11.37 -8.78
CA ASN A 118 6.51 -11.98 -9.76
C ASN A 118 5.79 -12.96 -10.68
N ARG A 119 6.38 -13.24 -11.84
CA ARG A 119 5.97 -14.34 -12.76
C ARG A 119 4.49 -14.28 -13.17
N VAL A 120 3.95 -13.08 -13.33
CA VAL A 120 2.58 -12.86 -13.83
C VAL A 120 2.46 -13.44 -15.24
N GLY A 121 1.41 -14.22 -15.50
CA GLY A 121 1.17 -14.90 -16.77
C GLY A 121 1.97 -16.19 -16.99
N ALA A 122 2.84 -16.61 -16.06
CA ALA A 122 3.65 -17.82 -16.23
C ALA A 122 2.83 -19.13 -16.12
N ARG A 123 1.84 -19.15 -15.21
CA ARG A 123 0.86 -20.24 -15.03
C ARG A 123 -0.48 -19.61 -14.70
N HIS A 124 -1.59 -20.13 -15.23
CA HIS A 124 -2.92 -19.55 -15.03
C HIS A 124 -3.29 -19.45 -13.53
N ASP A 125 -3.01 -20.51 -12.78
CA ASP A 125 -3.21 -20.65 -11.33
C ASP A 125 -2.00 -20.22 -10.50
N GLY A 126 -1.00 -19.59 -11.14
CA GLY A 126 0.21 -19.16 -10.47
C GLY A 126 -0.06 -18.05 -9.47
N PHE A 127 0.66 -18.09 -8.35
CA PHE A 127 0.48 -17.12 -7.26
C PHE A 127 0.66 -15.66 -7.70
N GLY A 128 1.54 -15.42 -8.70
CA GLY A 128 1.71 -14.10 -9.32
C GLY A 128 0.45 -13.52 -9.96
N ASN A 129 -0.41 -14.36 -10.57
CA ASN A 129 -1.68 -13.91 -11.14
C ASN A 129 -2.68 -13.54 -10.05
N ILE A 130 -2.74 -14.33 -8.97
CA ILE A 130 -3.62 -14.05 -7.83
C ILE A 130 -3.30 -12.68 -7.23
N LEU A 131 -2.01 -12.38 -7.04
CA LEU A 131 -1.60 -11.05 -6.56
C LEU A 131 -1.90 -9.94 -7.57
N HIS A 132 -1.65 -10.19 -8.85
CA HIS A 132 -1.94 -9.23 -9.91
C HIS A 132 -3.42 -8.85 -9.90
N GLU A 133 -4.32 -9.84 -9.86
CA GLU A 133 -5.78 -9.62 -9.77
C GLU A 133 -6.15 -8.83 -8.50
N ARG A 134 -5.60 -9.22 -7.34
CA ARG A 134 -5.81 -8.49 -6.08
C ARG A 134 -5.37 -7.03 -6.15
N TYR A 135 -4.24 -6.74 -6.79
CA TYR A 135 -3.76 -5.37 -6.98
C TYR A 135 -4.67 -4.56 -7.90
N LEU A 136 -5.26 -5.18 -8.93
CA LEU A 136 -6.24 -4.51 -9.78
C LEU A 136 -7.53 -4.20 -9.02
N GLU A 137 -8.06 -5.16 -8.25
CA GLU A 137 -9.24 -4.98 -7.39
C GLU A 137 -9.01 -3.85 -6.36
N GLU A 138 -7.87 -3.88 -5.68
CA GLU A 138 -7.49 -2.84 -4.72
C GLU A 138 -7.43 -1.47 -5.40
N ALA A 139 -6.77 -1.37 -6.56
CA ALA A 139 -6.64 -0.10 -7.28
C ALA A 139 -8.00 0.48 -7.71
N VAL A 140 -8.92 -0.37 -8.19
CA VAL A 140 -10.30 0.04 -8.52
C VAL A 140 -11.00 0.55 -7.27
N PHE A 141 -10.90 -0.17 -6.15
CA PHE A 141 -11.49 0.24 -4.88
C PHE A 141 -10.94 1.61 -4.41
N TYR A 142 -9.64 1.86 -4.57
CA TYR A 142 -9.03 3.16 -4.26
C TYR A 142 -9.53 4.28 -5.17
N ALA A 143 -9.70 4.00 -6.47
CA ALA A 143 -10.13 4.97 -7.47
C ALA A 143 -11.61 5.37 -7.32
N GLU A 144 -12.47 4.43 -6.93
CA GLU A 144 -13.92 4.64 -6.85
C GLU A 144 -14.39 5.00 -5.44
N THR A 145 -13.98 4.21 -4.44
CA THR A 145 -14.50 4.31 -3.07
C THR A 145 -13.67 5.25 -2.21
N LEU A 146 -12.34 5.17 -2.30
CA LEU A 146 -11.44 5.90 -1.40
C LEU A 146 -10.87 7.20 -1.98
N LYS A 147 -11.32 7.61 -3.17
CA LYS A 147 -10.76 8.77 -3.90
C LYS A 147 -10.60 10.03 -3.04
N GLY A 148 -11.61 10.33 -2.22
CA GLY A 148 -11.62 11.51 -1.35
C GLY A 148 -10.73 11.41 -0.11
N LEU A 149 -10.23 10.23 0.22
CA LEU A 149 -9.45 9.96 1.45
C LEU A 149 -7.95 9.76 1.19
N GLN A 150 -7.55 9.65 -0.08
CA GLN A 150 -6.17 9.41 -0.49
C GLN A 150 -5.25 10.56 -0.06
N GLY A 151 -4.19 10.22 0.69
CA GLY A 151 -3.23 11.17 1.27
C GLY A 151 -3.68 11.81 2.60
N GLU A 152 -4.90 11.50 3.06
CA GLU A 152 -5.46 11.98 4.32
C GLU A 152 -5.61 10.85 5.34
N ALA A 153 -6.45 9.85 5.04
CA ALA A 153 -6.74 8.72 5.92
C ALA A 153 -6.32 7.37 5.32
N VAL A 154 -6.10 7.32 4.00
CA VAL A 154 -5.54 6.17 3.29
C VAL A 154 -4.38 6.64 2.41
N PRO A 155 -3.41 5.77 2.06
CA PRO A 155 -2.30 6.19 1.21
C PRO A 155 -2.79 6.56 -0.19
N ILE A 156 -2.06 7.43 -0.89
CA ILE A 156 -2.31 7.64 -2.33
C ILE A 156 -1.95 6.37 -3.10
N HIS A 157 -2.84 5.91 -3.96
CA HIS A 157 -2.60 4.83 -4.92
C HIS A 157 -2.20 5.45 -6.27
N TYR A 158 -1.01 5.14 -6.77
CA TYR A 158 -0.47 5.63 -8.05
C TYR A 158 -0.71 4.66 -9.20
N GLY A 159 -1.55 3.66 -8.99
CA GLY A 159 -1.94 2.67 -9.97
C GLY A 159 -1.10 1.39 -9.90
N VAL A 160 -1.38 0.50 -10.85
CA VAL A 160 -0.76 -0.80 -11.00
C VAL A 160 0.05 -0.78 -12.29
N TRP A 161 1.29 -1.22 -12.19
CA TRP A 161 2.29 -1.11 -13.22
C TRP A 161 2.82 -2.50 -13.55
N THR A 162 3.14 -2.77 -14.81
CA THR A 162 3.72 -4.03 -15.25
C THR A 162 4.92 -3.82 -16.16
N GLY A 163 5.86 -4.77 -16.15
CA GLY A 163 7.02 -4.75 -17.01
C GLY A 163 7.66 -6.13 -17.12
N SER A 164 8.56 -6.28 -18.07
CA SER A 164 9.41 -7.46 -18.20
C SER A 164 10.71 -7.22 -17.43
N ALA A 165 10.96 -8.02 -16.41
CA ALA A 165 12.13 -7.90 -15.58
C ALA A 165 13.36 -8.59 -16.22
N PRO A 166 14.60 -8.14 -15.91
CA PRO A 166 15.83 -8.68 -16.51
C PRO A 166 16.09 -10.16 -16.18
N TRP A 167 15.45 -10.70 -15.13
CA TRP A 167 15.51 -12.11 -14.78
C TRP A 167 14.48 -12.98 -15.53
N GLY A 168 13.86 -12.46 -16.58
CA GLY A 168 13.00 -13.23 -17.49
C GLY A 168 11.57 -13.44 -17.01
N ALA A 169 11.11 -12.71 -15.99
CA ALA A 169 9.73 -12.77 -15.51
C ALA A 169 8.95 -11.50 -15.86
N THR A 170 7.65 -11.64 -16.10
CA THR A 170 6.73 -10.50 -16.08
C THR A 170 6.38 -10.17 -14.64
N VAL A 171 6.49 -8.90 -14.28
CA VAL A 171 6.23 -8.42 -12.92
C VAL A 171 5.06 -7.45 -12.93
N THR A 172 4.33 -7.40 -11.82
CA THR A 172 3.32 -6.38 -11.56
C THR A 172 3.61 -5.72 -10.22
N CYS A 173 3.44 -4.41 -10.13
CA CYS A 173 3.55 -3.65 -8.89
C CYS A 173 2.36 -2.73 -8.68
N ALA A 174 1.70 -2.82 -7.51
CA ALA A 174 0.88 -1.71 -7.03
C ALA A 174 1.79 -0.67 -6.37
N ILE A 175 1.76 0.56 -6.88
CA ILE A 175 2.61 1.65 -6.38
C ILE A 175 1.75 2.58 -5.52
N MET A 176 2.17 2.82 -4.29
CA MET A 176 1.42 3.59 -3.31
C MET A 176 2.33 4.60 -2.60
N GLN A 177 1.72 5.57 -1.93
CA GLN A 177 2.42 6.45 -1.01
C GLN A 177 2.98 5.63 0.14
N TRP A 178 4.23 5.89 0.54
CA TRP A 178 4.77 5.35 1.78
C TRP A 178 3.94 5.86 2.97
N ALA A 179 3.36 4.92 3.70
CA ALA A 179 2.41 5.18 4.77
C ALA A 179 3.01 5.03 6.17
N GLY A 180 4.33 4.84 6.25
CA GLY A 180 5.04 4.63 7.50
C GLY A 180 5.09 3.17 7.94
N ASP A 181 5.39 2.99 9.23
CA ASP A 181 5.53 1.68 9.85
C ASP A 181 4.23 1.23 10.52
N PRO A 182 4.02 -0.07 10.77
CA PRO A 182 2.88 -0.57 11.53
C PRO A 182 2.70 0.16 12.87
N TYR A 183 1.45 0.49 13.20
CA TYR A 183 1.10 1.21 14.42
C TYR A 183 1.18 0.31 15.66
N THR A 184 2.40 0.14 16.15
CA THR A 184 2.69 -0.70 17.32
C THR A 184 2.70 0.08 18.63
N ARG A 185 2.77 -0.65 19.76
CA ARG A 185 2.96 -0.07 21.10
C ARG A 185 4.18 0.86 21.20
N ARG A 186 5.22 0.63 20.37
CA ARG A 186 6.48 1.41 20.42
C ARG A 186 6.30 2.85 19.94
N ILE A 187 5.38 3.10 19.02
CA ILE A 187 5.15 4.44 18.44
C ILE A 187 3.85 5.09 18.93
N ARG A 188 3.11 4.40 19.80
CA ARG A 188 1.82 4.85 20.34
C ARG A 188 1.99 6.00 21.33
N THR A 189 1.40 7.14 21.02
CA THR A 189 1.15 8.24 21.98
C THR A 189 -0.33 8.62 21.94
N ILE A 190 -0.77 9.50 22.84
CA ILE A 190 -2.16 9.99 22.83
C ILE A 190 -2.44 10.78 21.55
N GLU A 191 -1.51 11.64 21.16
CA GLU A 191 -1.58 12.48 19.96
C GLU A 191 -1.64 11.64 18.69
N ARG A 192 -0.80 10.59 18.62
CA ARG A 192 -0.79 9.67 17.47
C ARG A 192 -2.03 8.78 17.43
N SER A 193 -2.51 8.35 18.61
CA SER A 193 -3.76 7.60 18.71
C SER A 193 -4.94 8.44 18.23
N LEU A 194 -4.94 9.76 18.50
CA LEU A 194 -5.98 10.65 17.99
C LEU A 194 -5.99 10.67 16.46
N LYS A 195 -4.84 10.73 15.80
CA LYS A 195 -4.73 10.69 14.33
C LYS A 195 -5.21 9.38 13.73
N VAL A 196 -4.93 8.25 14.40
CA VAL A 196 -5.47 6.94 14.01
C VAL A 196 -7.00 6.94 14.09
N VAL A 197 -7.56 7.49 15.16
CA VAL A 197 -9.02 7.62 15.31
C VAL A 197 -9.61 8.59 14.28
N GLU A 198 -8.91 9.68 13.94
CA GLU A 198 -9.30 10.62 12.88
C GLU A 198 -9.34 9.91 11.50
N ALA A 199 -8.33 9.11 11.17
CA ALA A 199 -8.31 8.32 9.94
C ALA A 199 -9.48 7.31 9.89
N ALA A 200 -9.73 6.58 10.98
CA ALA A 200 -10.85 5.65 11.06
C ALA A 200 -12.21 6.38 10.96
N HIS A 201 -12.32 7.55 11.59
CA HIS A 201 -13.51 8.40 11.51
C HIS A 201 -13.75 8.92 10.09
N ALA A 202 -12.70 9.23 9.34
CA ALA A 202 -12.81 9.64 7.94
C ALA A 202 -13.40 8.52 7.06
N LEU A 203 -13.03 7.25 7.30
CA LEU A 203 -13.68 6.09 6.64
C LEU A 203 -15.16 5.99 7.00
N HIS A 204 -15.48 6.14 8.29
CA HIS A 204 -16.85 6.08 8.77
C HIS A 204 -17.73 7.22 8.21
N ASN A 205 -17.16 8.40 7.95
CA ASN A 205 -17.88 9.53 7.34
C ASN A 205 -18.32 9.25 5.90
N ILE A 206 -17.62 8.39 5.17
CA ILE A 206 -18.04 7.92 3.84
C ILE A 206 -18.88 6.63 3.92
N GLY A 207 -19.23 6.19 5.13
CA GLY A 207 -20.03 5.00 5.39
C GLY A 207 -19.27 3.68 5.26
N LEU A 208 -17.93 3.69 5.31
CA LEU A 208 -17.11 2.49 5.12
C LEU A 208 -16.59 1.94 6.47
N GLN A 209 -16.70 0.63 6.67
CA GLN A 209 -16.13 -0.12 7.78
C GLN A 209 -15.09 -1.11 7.26
N HIS A 210 -13.92 -1.16 7.90
CA HIS A 210 -12.79 -2.04 7.51
C HIS A 210 -12.92 -3.48 8.03
N PHE A 211 -13.81 -3.73 9.01
CA PHE A 211 -14.03 -4.99 9.76
C PHE A 211 -12.82 -5.59 10.50
N ARG A 212 -11.57 -5.32 10.12
CA ARG A 212 -10.33 -5.81 10.78
C ARG A 212 -9.67 -4.81 11.74
N LEU A 213 -10.29 -3.66 12.01
CA LEU A 213 -9.80 -2.66 12.97
C LEU A 213 -10.39 -2.81 14.40
N GLY A 214 -11.09 -3.92 14.67
CA GLY A 214 -11.93 -4.09 15.86
C GLY A 214 -11.27 -4.72 17.09
N ILE A 215 -11.97 -4.61 18.23
CA ILE A 215 -11.62 -5.27 19.49
C ILE A 215 -11.64 -6.79 19.30
N GLY A 216 -10.53 -7.46 19.60
CA GLY A 216 -10.37 -8.91 19.44
C GLY A 216 -9.26 -9.30 18.46
N PHE A 217 -8.81 -8.37 17.62
CA PHE A 217 -7.64 -8.55 16.79
C PHE A 217 -6.44 -7.89 17.49
N PRO A 218 -5.41 -8.65 17.90
CA PRO A 218 -4.18 -8.09 18.48
C PRO A 218 -3.38 -7.24 17.48
N ASP A 219 -3.82 -7.25 16.23
CA ASP A 219 -3.06 -6.94 15.04
C ASP A 219 -3.47 -5.58 14.46
N PHE A 220 -2.80 -4.52 14.92
CA PHE A 220 -2.91 -3.17 14.36
C PHE A 220 -2.15 -3.02 13.03
N HIS A 221 -1.94 -4.11 12.30
CA HIS A 221 -1.07 -4.16 11.12
C HIS A 221 -1.66 -3.43 9.91
N HIS A 222 -2.98 -3.26 9.88
CA HIS A 222 -3.69 -2.48 8.86
C HIS A 222 -3.67 -0.97 9.14
N ILE A 223 -3.05 -0.56 10.23
CA ILE A 223 -2.84 0.85 10.58
C ILE A 223 -1.34 1.11 10.46
N LEU A 224 -0.98 1.98 9.52
CA LEU A 224 0.38 2.46 9.35
C LEU A 224 0.48 3.89 9.88
N TYR A 225 1.65 4.25 10.40
CA TYR A 225 1.91 5.59 10.91
C TYR A 225 3.23 6.12 10.36
N ASP A 226 3.14 7.18 9.55
CA ASP A 226 4.30 7.87 9.00
C ASP A 226 4.75 8.95 9.98
N THR A 227 5.89 8.72 10.62
CA THR A 227 6.47 9.65 11.60
C THR A 227 7.00 10.93 10.98
N ASP A 228 7.30 10.95 9.67
CA ASP A 228 7.88 12.15 9.04
C ASP A 228 6.79 13.13 8.59
N SER A 229 5.66 12.61 8.10
CA SER A 229 4.47 13.43 7.83
C SER A 229 3.56 13.57 9.04
N GLU A 230 3.82 12.79 10.10
CA GLU A 230 3.03 12.75 11.32
C GLU A 230 1.55 12.47 10.99
N LYS A 231 1.31 11.43 10.18
CA LYS A 231 -0.02 10.99 9.72
C LYS A 231 -0.24 9.48 9.93
N ALA A 232 -1.50 9.13 10.17
CA ALA A 232 -1.95 7.74 10.23
C ALA A 232 -2.66 7.37 8.93
N PHE A 233 -2.47 6.15 8.47
CA PHE A 233 -3.10 5.61 7.28
C PHE A 233 -3.68 4.23 7.55
N ILE A 234 -4.86 3.98 7.00
CA ILE A 234 -5.49 2.67 7.02
C ILE A 234 -5.29 2.03 5.64
N ILE A 235 -4.92 0.75 5.64
CA ILE A 235 -4.61 -0.04 4.44
C ILE A 235 -5.38 -1.37 4.44
N ASP A 236 -5.30 -2.10 3.34
CA ASP A 236 -5.84 -3.46 3.17
C ASP A 236 -7.36 -3.58 3.38
N PHE A 237 -8.11 -3.14 2.38
CA PHE A 237 -9.58 -3.06 2.44
C PHE A 237 -10.29 -4.32 1.91
N LYS A 238 -9.59 -5.46 1.81
CA LYS A 238 -10.16 -6.74 1.28
C LYS A 238 -11.46 -7.11 1.98
N GLU A 239 -11.50 -6.91 3.29
CA GLU A 239 -12.66 -7.21 4.12
C GLU A 239 -13.38 -5.93 4.55
N SER A 240 -13.48 -4.93 3.69
CA SER A 240 -14.26 -3.73 4.00
C SER A 240 -15.69 -3.82 3.46
N GLY A 241 -16.60 -3.05 4.04
CA GLY A 241 -17.98 -2.98 3.60
C GLY A 241 -18.67 -1.70 4.02
N PHE A 242 -19.71 -1.32 3.27
CA PHE A 242 -20.54 -0.18 3.63
C PHE A 242 -21.43 -0.51 4.82
N HIS A 243 -21.56 0.45 5.74
CA HIS A 243 -22.45 0.35 6.88
C HIS A 243 -23.10 1.71 7.18
N PRO A 244 -24.32 1.71 7.74
CA PRO A 244 -24.94 2.93 8.22
C PRO A 244 -24.21 3.42 9.48
N CYS A 245 -23.25 4.33 9.31
CA CYS A 245 -22.55 4.94 10.42
C CYS A 245 -23.38 6.10 11.00
N ASN A 246 -23.84 5.96 12.25
CA ASN A 246 -24.57 6.99 12.98
C ASN A 246 -23.70 7.71 14.01
N ILE A 247 -22.37 7.67 13.87
CA ILE A 247 -21.46 8.36 14.78
C ILE A 247 -21.62 9.87 14.56
N ARG A 248 -22.11 10.56 15.59
CA ARG A 248 -22.26 12.03 15.63
C ARG A 248 -21.30 12.69 16.61
N VAL A 249 -20.48 11.88 17.28
CA VAL A 249 -19.59 12.36 18.33
C VAL A 249 -18.32 12.89 17.67
N PRO A 250 -17.96 14.17 17.89
CA PRO A 250 -16.75 14.71 17.30
C PRO A 250 -15.52 13.99 17.88
N VAL A 251 -14.61 13.59 17.00
CA VAL A 251 -13.30 13.08 17.43
C VAL A 251 -12.52 14.21 18.08
N LYS A 252 -12.23 14.05 19.37
CA LYS A 252 -11.40 14.97 20.15
C LYS A 252 -10.75 14.23 21.30
N GLN A 253 -9.64 14.75 21.80
CA GLN A 253 -9.06 14.25 23.03
C GLN A 253 -10.01 14.56 24.21
N TYR A 254 -10.57 13.52 24.80
CA TYR A 254 -11.37 13.65 26.01
C TYR A 254 -10.44 13.62 27.23
N LYS A 255 -10.47 14.67 28.06
CA LYS A 255 -9.72 14.75 29.31
C LYS A 255 -10.32 13.91 30.45
N THR A 256 -11.37 13.15 30.17
CA THR A 256 -12.09 12.37 31.17
C THR A 256 -11.19 11.26 31.67
N ARG A 257 -10.98 11.18 33.00
CA ARG A 257 -10.46 9.96 33.61
C ARG A 257 -11.43 8.84 33.29
N VAL A 258 -10.97 7.81 32.59
CA VAL A 258 -11.72 6.55 32.48
C VAL A 258 -11.91 6.07 33.92
N PRO A 259 -13.15 5.90 34.41
CA PRO A 259 -13.37 5.40 35.76
C PRO A 259 -12.63 4.07 35.93
N GLU A 260 -11.88 3.88 37.01
CA GLU A 260 -11.13 2.64 37.29
C GLU A 260 -12.03 1.38 37.21
N SER A 261 -13.34 1.54 37.36
CA SER A 261 -14.35 0.49 37.24
C SER A 261 -14.61 0.00 35.81
N VAL A 262 -14.15 0.71 34.77
CA VAL A 262 -14.18 0.24 33.38
C VAL A 262 -12.88 -0.53 33.15
N GLY A 263 -12.76 -1.69 33.79
CA GLY A 263 -11.58 -2.55 33.78
C GLY A 263 -11.29 -3.11 32.39
N LEU A 264 -10.76 -2.28 31.49
CA LEU A 264 -10.39 -2.72 30.15
C LEU A 264 -8.97 -3.26 30.08
N PHE A 265 -8.05 -2.88 30.98
CA PHE A 265 -6.71 -3.48 31.06
C PHE A 265 -6.14 -3.29 32.46
N SER A 266 -6.50 -4.14 33.42
CA SER A 266 -5.67 -4.30 34.61
C SER A 266 -4.46 -5.17 34.23
N ASP A 267 -3.46 -4.52 33.64
CA ASP A 267 -2.13 -5.11 33.45
C ASP A 267 -1.52 -5.43 34.83
N SER A 268 -1.71 -6.65 35.29
CA SER A 268 -0.90 -7.25 36.36
C SER A 268 -0.52 -8.70 36.10
N THR A 269 -0.79 -9.24 34.91
CA THR A 269 -0.14 -10.47 34.48
C THR A 269 1.14 -10.10 33.72
N PRO A 270 2.35 -10.32 34.28
CA PRO A 270 3.57 -10.21 33.51
C PRO A 270 3.53 -11.27 32.42
N MET A 271 3.17 -10.87 31.20
CA MET A 271 3.24 -11.74 30.04
C MET A 271 4.72 -12.05 29.80
N ASN A 272 5.04 -13.34 29.82
CA ASN A 272 6.39 -13.88 29.67
C ASN A 272 7.17 -13.18 28.55
N LYS A 273 8.45 -12.90 28.83
CA LYS A 273 9.44 -12.28 27.94
C LYS A 273 9.88 -13.14 26.74
N GLU A 274 9.13 -14.18 26.38
CA GLU A 274 9.55 -15.17 25.37
C GLU A 274 8.53 -15.34 24.25
N ILE A 275 7.93 -14.24 23.77
CA ILE A 275 7.25 -14.24 22.48
C ILE A 275 7.80 -13.09 21.63
N GLU A 276 8.98 -13.32 21.06
CA GLU A 276 9.43 -12.81 19.77
C GLU A 276 10.30 -13.93 19.15
N PRO A 277 10.15 -14.28 17.84
CA PRO A 277 10.08 -13.37 16.70
C PRO A 277 9.14 -13.85 15.56
N GLU A 278 7.83 -13.59 15.65
CA GLU A 278 6.87 -13.96 14.57
C GLU A 278 6.10 -12.77 13.97
N LEU A 279 6.57 -11.54 14.20
CA LEU A 279 5.83 -10.33 13.81
C LEU A 279 5.92 -9.98 12.32
N TRP A 280 6.67 -10.74 11.51
CA TRP A 280 6.84 -10.48 10.07
C TRP A 280 6.34 -11.59 9.15
N GLN A 281 5.86 -12.72 9.69
CA GLN A 281 4.99 -13.61 8.93
C GLN A 281 3.67 -12.93 8.56
N VAL A 282 3.37 -11.73 9.05
CA VAL A 282 2.07 -11.06 8.95
C VAL A 282 1.74 -10.50 7.56
N TRP A 283 2.70 -9.92 6.83
CA TRP A 283 2.45 -9.53 5.43
C TRP A 283 2.33 -10.76 4.51
N ALA A 284 2.87 -11.91 4.96
CA ALA A 284 2.70 -13.19 4.30
C ALA A 284 1.36 -13.88 4.69
N SER A 285 0.95 -13.83 5.96
CA SER A 285 -0.20 -14.53 6.52
C SER A 285 -1.54 -13.91 6.14
N ILE A 286 -1.59 -12.62 5.79
CA ILE A 286 -2.75 -11.99 5.13
C ILE A 286 -3.14 -12.75 3.84
N TYR A 287 -2.21 -13.53 3.26
CA TYR A 287 -2.40 -14.26 2.02
C TYR A 287 -2.32 -15.80 2.14
N GLU A 288 -2.07 -16.35 3.33
CA GLU A 288 -1.98 -17.81 3.55
C GLU A 288 -3.33 -18.46 3.95
N ASP A 289 -4.33 -17.67 4.37
CA ASP A 289 -5.58 -18.20 4.99
C ASP A 289 -6.60 -18.80 3.99
N ASP A 290 -6.38 -18.71 2.68
CA ASP A 290 -7.36 -19.12 1.64
C ASP A 290 -7.03 -20.47 0.95
N SER A 291 -5.96 -21.18 1.31
CA SER A 291 -5.63 -22.46 0.64
C SER A 291 -6.28 -23.73 1.23
N GLU A 292 -7.11 -23.63 2.28
CA GLU A 292 -7.64 -24.81 3.00
C GLU A 292 -9.18 -24.95 3.04
N SER A 293 -9.95 -24.27 2.19
CA SER A 293 -11.41 -24.46 2.18
C SER A 293 -12.05 -24.72 0.82
N ASP A 294 -11.58 -25.75 0.10
CA ASP A 294 -12.44 -26.43 -0.89
C ASP A 294 -12.09 -27.91 -0.96
N GLY A 295 -12.83 -28.71 -0.18
CA GLY A 295 -12.61 -30.15 -0.14
C GLY A 295 -13.51 -30.92 0.80
N SER A 296 -14.83 -30.72 0.76
CA SER A 296 -15.83 -31.82 0.89
C SER A 296 -17.24 -31.29 1.05
N SER A 297 -18.03 -31.31 -0.02
CA SER A 297 -19.48 -31.45 0.03
C SER A 297 -19.99 -31.97 -1.32
N ASN A 298 -20.23 -33.28 -1.36
CA ASN A 298 -20.94 -34.12 -2.34
C ASN A 298 -20.39 -34.27 -3.76
#